data_AF-A0A662STR3-F1
#
_entry.id   AF-A0A662STR3-F1
#
_cell.length_a   1.000
_cell.length_b   1.000
_cell.length_c   1.000
_cell.angle_alpha   90.00
_cell.angle_beta   90.00
_cell.angle_gamma   90.00
#
_symmetry.space_group_name_H-M   'P 1'
#
loop_
_entity.id
_entity.type
_entity.pdbx_description
1 polymer ?
#
loop_
_entity_poly.entity_id
_entity_poly.type
_entity_poly.pdbx_seq_one_letter_code
_entity_poly.pdbx_strand_id
1 'polypeptide(L)'
;MASGLRYDVMFLAEKGKQAERIARALADGGVSRRRVHGIGVFEFEVDGLKCVAVPARGHLYEVYSPDRGYPVYRMEWRPVTGVKDAPKYIRAIMELYRRSRRVVVCTDYDIEGELI
;
A
#
# COMPACT_ATOMS: atom_id res chain seq x y z
N MET A 1 22.80 3.00 2.88
CA MET A 1 22.91 4.07 1.87
C MET A 1 21.60 4.83 1.85
N ALA A 2 21.67 6.16 1.87
CA ALA A 2 20.64 7.07 2.36
C ALA A 2 19.20 6.70 1.97
N SER A 3 18.31 6.60 2.96
CA SER A 3 16.93 7.00 2.73
C SER A 3 16.55 7.97 3.82
N GLY A 4 16.93 9.23 3.61
CA GLY A 4 16.22 10.31 4.28
C GLY A 4 14.72 10.17 4.00
N LEU A 5 13.92 10.68 4.93
CA LEU A 5 12.50 10.85 4.69
C LEU A 5 12.32 11.63 3.38
N ARG A 6 11.48 11.10 2.49
CA ARG A 6 11.11 11.74 1.23
C ARG A 6 9.69 12.28 1.27
N TYR A 7 8.81 11.63 2.02
CA TYR A 7 7.40 11.98 2.13
C TYR A 7 7.04 12.22 3.59
N ASP A 8 6.16 13.19 3.81
CA ASP A 8 5.54 13.42 5.10
C ASP A 8 4.43 12.40 5.34
N VAL A 9 3.65 12.06 4.31
CA VAL A 9 2.52 11.13 4.40
C VAL A 9 2.47 10.17 3.20
N MET A 10 2.35 8.89 3.48
CA MET A 10 1.98 7.86 2.51
C MET A 10 0.52 7.47 2.68
N PHE A 11 -0.24 7.47 1.59
CA PHE A 11 -1.62 6.99 1.54
C PHE A 11 -1.63 5.60 0.90
N LEU A 12 -2.08 4.59 1.64
CA LEU A 12 -2.22 3.22 1.16
C LEU A 12 -3.69 2.98 0.78
N ALA A 13 -3.97 2.87 -0.52
CA ALA A 13 -5.32 2.57 -1.00
C ALA A 13 -5.43 1.10 -1.42
N GLU A 14 -6.63 0.54 -1.45
CA GLU A 14 -6.81 -0.85 -1.90
C GLU A 14 -6.53 -0.98 -3.41
N LYS A 15 -7.07 -0.08 -4.24
CA LYS A 15 -7.04 -0.17 -5.71
C LYS A 15 -6.36 1.04 -6.35
N GLY A 16 -5.81 0.84 -7.55
CA GLY A 16 -5.10 1.90 -8.30
C GLY A 16 -5.95 3.14 -8.59
N LYS A 17 -7.24 2.95 -8.93
CA LYS A 17 -8.16 4.06 -9.17
C LYS A 17 -8.46 4.86 -7.89
N GLN A 18 -8.51 4.21 -6.72
CA GLN A 18 -8.71 4.90 -5.45
C GLN A 18 -7.47 5.73 -5.09
N ALA A 19 -6.26 5.17 -5.24
CA ALA A 19 -5.02 5.93 -5.03
C ALA A 19 -4.95 7.20 -5.88
N GLU A 20 -5.33 7.13 -7.15
CA GLU A 20 -5.39 8.30 -8.04
C GLU A 20 -6.44 9.32 -7.57
N ARG A 21 -7.64 8.86 -7.20
CA ARG A 21 -8.72 9.73 -6.72
C ARG A 21 -8.35 10.45 -5.43
N ILE A 22 -7.72 9.75 -4.48
CA ILE A 22 -7.23 10.34 -3.23
C ILE A 22 -6.22 11.44 -3.54
N ALA A 23 -5.21 11.14 -4.37
CA ALA A 23 -4.20 12.12 -4.75
C ALA A 23 -4.81 13.36 -5.41
N ARG A 24 -5.75 13.18 -6.35
CA ARG A 24 -6.41 14.30 -7.05
C ARG A 24 -7.35 15.11 -6.16
N ALA A 25 -7.98 14.47 -5.17
CA ALA A 25 -8.91 15.14 -4.27
C ALA A 25 -8.19 15.97 -3.20
N LEU A 26 -7.00 15.54 -2.77
CA LEU A 26 -6.22 16.21 -1.73
C LEU A 26 -5.20 17.19 -2.28
N ALA A 27 -4.74 17.04 -3.53
CA ALA A 27 -3.67 17.88 -4.05
C ALA A 27 -4.07 19.37 -4.12
N ASP A 28 -3.22 20.24 -3.58
CA ASP A 28 -3.36 21.70 -3.74
C ASP A 28 -3.14 22.14 -5.20
N GLY A 29 -2.55 21.25 -6.02
CA GLY A 29 -2.28 21.49 -7.44
C GLY A 29 -2.24 20.21 -8.24
N GLY A 30 -1.07 19.91 -8.81
CA GLY A 30 -0.90 18.77 -9.71
C GLY A 30 -0.63 17.45 -9.00
N VAL A 31 -1.01 16.35 -9.66
CA VAL A 31 -0.61 14.99 -9.28
C VAL A 31 0.38 14.46 -10.30
N SER A 32 1.56 14.04 -9.83
CA SER A 32 2.58 13.39 -10.66
C SER A 32 2.49 11.87 -10.54
N ARG A 33 2.52 11.15 -11.67
CA ARG A 33 2.54 9.69 -11.67
C ARG A 33 3.96 9.18 -11.83
N ARG A 34 4.41 8.35 -10.89
CA ARG A 34 5.71 7.67 -10.92
C ARG A 34 5.54 6.16 -10.88
N ARG A 35 6.58 5.40 -11.27
CA ARG A 35 6.65 3.96 -11.03
C ARG A 35 7.68 3.63 -9.95
N VAL A 36 7.28 2.79 -8.98
CA VAL A 36 8.14 2.22 -7.94
C VAL A 36 8.01 0.70 -8.03
N HIS A 37 9.12 -0.01 -8.28
CA HIS A 37 9.11 -1.45 -8.60
C HIS A 37 8.11 -1.85 -9.71
N GLY A 38 7.84 -0.94 -10.66
CA GLY A 38 6.86 -1.13 -11.73
C GLY A 38 5.40 -0.84 -11.35
N ILE A 39 5.13 -0.50 -10.09
CA ILE A 39 3.81 -0.12 -9.58
C ILE A 39 3.61 1.38 -9.75
N GLY A 40 2.46 1.79 -10.30
CA GLY A 40 2.11 3.19 -10.44
C GLY A 40 1.73 3.80 -9.09
N VAL A 41 2.40 4.88 -8.72
CA VAL A 41 2.18 5.66 -7.50
C VAL A 41 1.96 7.12 -7.87
N PHE A 42 1.29 7.86 -7.00
CA PHE A 42 0.87 9.24 -7.26
C PHE A 42 1.50 10.16 -6.21
N GLU A 43 2.40 11.04 -6.64
CA GLU A 43 3.04 12.05 -5.78
C GLU A 43 2.29 13.37 -5.91
N PHE A 44 2.04 14.03 -4.78
CA PHE A 44 1.31 15.29 -4.70
C PHE A 44 1.71 16.05 -3.43
N GLU A 45 1.28 17.31 -3.33
CA GLU A 45 1.44 18.13 -2.12
C GLU A 45 0.06 18.57 -1.63
N VAL A 46 -0.12 18.61 -0.30
CA VAL A 46 -1.32 19.12 0.39
C VAL A 46 -0.90 19.84 1.65
N ASP A 47 -1.33 21.09 1.84
CA ASP A 47 -0.95 21.97 2.95
C ASP A 47 0.59 22.06 3.15
N GLY A 48 1.34 22.03 2.04
CA GLY A 48 2.81 22.03 2.05
C GLY A 48 3.48 20.71 2.46
N LEU A 49 2.69 19.65 2.71
CA LEU A 49 3.20 18.31 3.00
C LEU A 49 3.45 17.52 1.71
N LYS A 50 4.58 16.83 1.62
CA LYS A 50 4.90 15.95 0.48
C LYS A 50 4.26 14.58 0.68
N CYS A 51 3.41 14.20 -0.26
CA CYS A 51 2.58 13.00 -0.15
C CYS A 51 2.81 12.03 -1.30
N VAL A 52 2.52 10.75 -1.02
CA VAL A 52 2.49 9.69 -2.03
C VAL A 52 1.31 8.75 -1.79
N ALA A 53 0.48 8.51 -2.80
CA ALA A 53 -0.55 7.49 -2.78
C ALA A 53 -0.10 6.24 -3.56
N VAL A 54 -0.24 5.07 -2.94
CA VAL A 54 0.14 3.77 -3.50
C VAL A 54 -0.99 2.75 -3.33
N PRO A 55 -1.31 1.95 -4.35
CA PRO A 55 -2.30 0.88 -4.22
C PRO A 55 -1.70 -0.42 -3.66
N ALA A 56 -2.46 -1.15 -2.85
CA ALA A 56 -2.17 -2.52 -2.40
C ALA A 56 -2.51 -3.58 -3.46
N ARG A 57 -3.53 -3.31 -4.29
CA ARG A 57 -4.17 -4.24 -5.24
C ARG A 57 -4.83 -5.43 -4.55
N GLY A 58 -5.60 -5.15 -3.49
CA GLY A 58 -6.29 -6.15 -2.66
C GLY A 58 -5.35 -6.83 -1.66
N HIS A 59 -5.73 -8.04 -1.22
CA HIS A 59 -4.99 -8.84 -0.25
C HIS A 59 -3.58 -9.20 -0.75
N LEU A 60 -2.56 -8.71 -0.05
CA LEU A 60 -1.15 -9.07 -0.27
C LEU A 60 -0.67 -10.22 0.61
N TYR A 61 -1.45 -10.53 1.64
CA TYR A 61 -1.23 -11.64 2.57
C TYR A 61 -2.52 -12.47 2.70
N GLU A 62 -2.35 -13.75 2.98
CA GLU A 62 -3.43 -14.70 3.23
C GLU A 62 -3.17 -15.47 4.52
N VAL A 63 -4.24 -15.98 5.14
CA VAL A 63 -4.13 -16.87 6.29
C VAL A 63 -3.66 -18.23 5.81
N TYR A 64 -2.53 -18.66 6.36
CA TYR A 64 -1.95 -19.97 6.12
C TYR A 64 -1.92 -20.78 7.42
N SER A 65 -2.19 -22.08 7.31
CA SER A 65 -2.00 -23.03 8.40
C SER A 65 -0.94 -24.07 8.02
N PRO A 66 0.08 -24.30 8.86
CA PRO A 66 0.97 -25.44 8.71
C PRO A 66 0.33 -26.75 9.18
N ASP A 67 -0.76 -26.70 9.94
CA ASP A 67 -1.47 -27.89 10.42
C ASP A 67 -2.21 -28.56 9.26
N ARG A 68 -2.13 -29.88 9.19
CA ARG A 68 -2.86 -30.69 8.21
C ARG A 68 -3.99 -31.44 8.90
N GLY A 69 -5.16 -31.48 8.27
CA GLY A 69 -6.34 -32.17 8.82
C GLY A 69 -7.12 -31.31 9.82
N TYR A 70 -7.96 -31.95 10.63
CA TYR A 70 -8.80 -31.29 11.62
C TYR A 70 -8.54 -31.89 13.02
N PRO A 71 -8.49 -31.07 14.08
CA PRO A 71 -8.61 -29.60 14.11
C PRO A 71 -7.34 -28.85 13.69
N VAL A 72 -7.50 -27.58 13.30
CA VAL A 72 -6.41 -26.63 12.99
C VAL A 72 -6.27 -25.62 14.13
N TYR A 73 -5.07 -25.46 14.66
CA TYR A 73 -4.80 -24.53 15.78
C TYR A 73 -3.84 -23.41 15.41
N ARG A 74 -2.95 -23.64 14.45
CA ARG A 74 -1.94 -22.66 14.04
C ARG A 74 -2.38 -21.94 12.78
N MET A 75 -2.40 -20.61 12.86
CA MET A 75 -2.67 -19.72 11.73
C MET A 75 -1.63 -18.61 11.72
N GLU A 76 -1.16 -18.25 10.54
CA GLU A 76 -0.23 -17.15 10.34
C GLU A 76 -0.52 -16.43 9.02
N TRP A 77 -0.21 -15.14 8.98
CA TRP A 77 -0.27 -14.36 7.75
C TRP A 77 0.96 -14.64 6.89
N ARG A 78 0.76 -15.09 5.65
CA ARG A 78 1.84 -15.26 4.67
C ARG A 78 1.56 -14.45 3.42
N PRO A 79 2.60 -13.96 2.71
CA PRO A 79 2.40 -13.33 1.41
C PRO A 79 1.64 -14.27 0.48
N VAL A 80 0.66 -13.73 -0.26
CA VAL A 80 -0.15 -14.52 -1.18
C VAL A 80 0.72 -15.25 -2.20
N THR A 81 0.44 -16.52 -2.41
CA THR A 81 1.11 -17.32 -3.43
C THR A 81 0.31 -17.30 -4.74
N GLY A 82 0.97 -17.36 -5.90
CA GLY A 82 0.30 -17.36 -7.21
C GLY A 82 -0.11 -16.00 -7.79
N VAL A 83 -0.08 -14.91 -7.00
CA VAL A 83 -0.29 -13.54 -7.53
C VAL A 83 1.04 -12.97 -8.04
N LYS A 84 1.26 -13.04 -9.37
CA LYS A 84 2.53 -12.69 -10.05
C LYS A 84 3.13 -11.35 -9.61
N ASP A 85 2.31 -10.33 -9.40
CA ASP A 85 2.79 -8.98 -9.07
C ASP A 85 2.78 -8.66 -7.56
N ALA A 86 2.21 -9.51 -6.69
CA ALA A 86 2.14 -9.23 -5.24
C ALA A 86 3.52 -8.92 -4.61
N PRO A 87 4.61 -9.62 -4.96
CA PRO A 87 5.95 -9.26 -4.46
C PRO A 87 6.42 -7.85 -4.89
N LYS A 88 5.97 -7.34 -6.05
CA LYS A 88 6.29 -5.98 -6.49
C LYS A 88 5.53 -4.94 -5.68
N TYR A 89 4.24 -5.19 -5.40
CA TYR A 89 3.42 -4.33 -4.55
C TYR A 89 3.99 -4.27 -3.13
N ILE A 90 4.29 -5.41 -2.51
CA ILE A 90 4.92 -5.47 -1.18
C ILE A 90 6.23 -4.67 -1.16
N ARG A 91 7.10 -4.85 -2.16
CA ARG A 91 8.35 -4.08 -2.23
C ARG A 91 8.13 -2.58 -2.41
N ALA A 92 7.19 -2.17 -3.26
CA ALA A 92 6.86 -0.76 -3.47
C ALA A 92 6.31 -0.10 -2.19
N ILE A 93 5.37 -0.77 -1.53
CA ILE A 93 4.80 -0.32 -0.26
C ILE A 93 5.89 -0.22 0.81
N MET A 94 6.74 -1.23 0.94
CA MET A 94 7.83 -1.22 1.92
C MET A 94 8.90 -0.16 1.64
N GLU A 95 9.22 0.13 0.37
CA GLU A 95 10.13 1.22 0.00
C GLU A 95 9.53 2.58 0.37
N LEU A 96 8.26 2.82 0.05
CA LEU A 96 7.57 4.07 0.34
C LEU A 96 7.35 4.25 1.84
N TYR A 97 6.97 3.20 2.56
CA TYR A 97 6.82 3.19 4.01
C TYR A 97 8.10 3.65 4.69
N ARG A 98 9.25 3.05 4.34
CA ARG A 98 10.56 3.43 4.92
C ARG A 98 11.00 4.86 4.58
N ARG A 99 10.39 5.47 3.56
CA ARG A 99 10.65 6.84 3.12
C ARG A 99 9.59 7.84 3.58
N SER A 100 8.61 7.40 4.34
CA SER A 100 7.48 8.22 4.77
C SER A 100 7.48 8.39 6.28
N ARG A 101 7.11 9.57 6.76
CA ARG A 101 7.00 9.82 8.21
C ARG A 101 5.73 9.24 8.81
N ARG A 102 4.65 9.20 8.04
CA ARG A 102 3.33 8.70 8.44
C ARG A 102 2.70 7.86 7.33
N VAL A 103 1.82 6.95 7.73
CA VAL A 103 0.96 6.20 6.82
C VAL A 103 -0.49 6.47 7.18
N VAL A 104 -1.33 6.64 6.16
CA VAL A 104 -2.78 6.68 6.27
C VAL A 104 -3.31 5.53 5.42
N VAL A 105 -4.07 4.62 6.03
CA VAL A 105 -4.75 3.53 5.32
C VAL A 105 -6.09 4.06 4.81
N CYS A 106 -6.30 3.93 3.51
CA CYS A 106 -7.46 4.44 2.77
C CYS A 106 -8.08 3.32 1.94
N THR A 107 -8.22 2.15 2.55
CA THR A 107 -8.97 1.01 2.03
C THR A 107 -10.47 1.32 2.05
N ASP A 108 -11.28 0.44 1.43
CA ASP A 108 -12.73 0.58 1.49
C ASP A 108 -13.22 0.49 2.95
N TYR A 109 -14.27 1.25 3.30
CA TYR A 109 -14.75 1.32 4.68
C TYR A 109 -15.66 0.13 5.00
N ASP A 110 -15.05 -1.05 5.07
CA ASP A 110 -15.67 -2.31 5.49
C ASP A 110 -14.66 -3.19 6.24
N ILE A 111 -15.10 -4.38 6.65
CA ILE A 111 -14.27 -5.32 7.43
C ILE A 111 -13.10 -5.86 6.58
N GLU A 112 -13.28 -6.03 5.27
CA GLU A 112 -12.22 -6.49 4.38
C GLU A 112 -11.15 -5.41 4.19
N GLY A 113 -11.56 -4.14 4.14
CA GLY A 113 -10.65 -3.02 4.07
C GLY A 113 -9.86 -2.78 5.34
N GLU A 114 -10.46 -2.97 6.53
CA GLU A 114 -9.76 -2.88 7.82
C GLU A 114 -8.75 -4.02 8.03
N LEU A 115 -8.97 -5.16 7.37
CA LEU A 115 -8.08 -6.32 7.42
C LEU A 115 -6.79 -6.12 6.60
N ILE A 116 -6.86 -5.31 5.54
CA ILE A 116 -5.77 -5.05 4.57
C ILE A 116 -4.77 -4.02 5.11
#